data_AF-A0A7S0PJZ5-F1
#
_entry.id   AF-A0A7S0PJZ5-F1
#
_cell.length_a   1.000
_cell.length_b   1.000
_cell.length_c   1.000
_cell.angle_alpha   90.00
_cell.angle_beta   90.00
_cell.angle_gamma   90.00
#
_symmetry.space_group_name_H-M   'P 1'
#
loop_
_entity.id
_entity.type
_entity.pdbx_description
1 polymer ?
#
loop_
_entity_poly.entity_id
_entity_poly.type
_entity_poly.pdbx_seq_one_letter_code
_entity_poly.pdbx_strand_id
1 'polypeptide(L)'
;GHSAGSFSVTFESMNIGKLQLLGAETNSLDGARRVEIVTEREGRSPVGGSFVLSFRGSRSETIYIAEDPSELRSRIEAALVALDTIEEDGVIVENVALSNGGYEKVFSITFVGTGVGGNVLPLEVPSDSKKITGTDADVIIVADGDEYYARNSVDVVTSVMGNVLGGNFKLKLRGHITEEIPYNAASEMVKLRLESLPNVGNVQVKRGMPTKQMEFSWTITFISNLGTFPPSSRNIDTLEPVSNLFTSNHLDDSQDITVSTVINGDDPVSGSFRLAFDDGISIHVTDLLEPYVTEEDMKITFEALRNVGIVEVKRIESNNIISWDIEFDGCSLKDGIDVCNDGDLLPIII
;
A
#
# COMPACT_ATOMS: atom_id res chain seq x y z
N GLY A 1 -34.98 -48.34 58.23
CA GLY A 1 -33.53 -48.30 57.97
C GLY A 1 -33.33 -47.96 56.52
N HIS A 2 -32.50 -46.96 56.22
CA HIS A 2 -32.13 -46.62 54.85
C HIS A 2 -30.80 -47.29 54.55
N SER A 3 -30.80 -48.40 53.80
CA SER A 3 -29.59 -48.86 53.13
C SER A 3 -29.58 -48.24 51.74
N ALA A 4 -28.95 -47.08 51.60
CA ALA A 4 -28.56 -46.58 50.28
C ALA A 4 -27.21 -47.19 49.95
N GLY A 5 -27.15 -48.06 48.94
CA GLY A 5 -25.91 -48.51 48.34
C GLY A 5 -25.66 -47.70 47.07
N SER A 6 -24.53 -47.03 46.97
CA SER A 6 -24.05 -46.40 45.74
C SER A 6 -22.89 -47.22 45.19
N PHE A 7 -22.88 -47.47 43.88
CA PHE A 7 -21.74 -48.03 43.18
C PHE A 7 -21.57 -47.27 41.87
N SER A 8 -20.33 -47.10 41.43
CA SER A 8 -20.01 -46.51 40.13
C SER A 8 -19.65 -47.60 39.12
N VAL A 9 -19.99 -47.35 37.85
CA VAL A 9 -19.63 -48.21 36.72
C VAL A 9 -18.80 -47.36 35.77
N THR A 10 -17.56 -47.78 35.52
CA THR A 10 -16.64 -47.12 34.61
C THR A 10 -16.38 -48.01 33.40
N PHE A 11 -16.51 -47.46 32.20
CA PHE A 11 -16.14 -48.13 30.95
C PHE A 11 -14.73 -47.67 30.55
N GLU A 12 -13.72 -48.51 30.75
CA GLU A 12 -12.31 -48.12 30.64
C GLU A 12 -11.70 -48.26 29.23
N SER A 13 -12.33 -49.01 28.33
CA SER A 13 -11.74 -49.40 27.03
C SER A 13 -12.63 -49.11 25.82
N MET A 14 -13.65 -48.28 26.00
CA MET A 14 -14.63 -48.00 24.97
C MET A 14 -14.39 -46.61 24.35
N ASN A 15 -13.80 -46.54 23.15
CA ASN A 15 -13.67 -45.29 22.36
C ASN A 15 -15.02 -44.83 21.78
N ILE A 16 -16.11 -44.95 22.54
CA ILE A 16 -17.47 -44.62 22.10
C ILE A 16 -18.03 -43.51 22.99
N GLY A 17 -17.41 -42.35 22.86
CA GLY A 17 -17.90 -41.02 23.30
C GLY A 17 -18.94 -40.98 24.43
N LYS A 18 -19.99 -40.17 24.23
CA LYS A 18 -21.10 -40.06 25.18
C LYS A 18 -22.00 -41.30 25.06
N LEU A 19 -22.10 -42.06 26.13
CA LEU A 19 -22.98 -43.22 26.21
C LEU A 19 -24.37 -42.81 26.68
N GLN A 20 -25.38 -43.53 26.19
CA GLN A 20 -26.72 -43.43 26.76
C GLN A 20 -26.71 -43.91 28.21
N LEU A 21 -27.47 -43.25 29.09
CA LEU A 21 -27.67 -43.68 30.47
C LEU A 21 -28.20 -45.12 30.50
N LEU A 22 -27.62 -45.94 31.38
CA LEU A 22 -28.12 -47.29 31.63
C LEU A 22 -29.56 -47.22 32.15
N GLY A 23 -30.37 -48.22 31.82
CA GLY A 23 -31.68 -48.43 32.44
C GLY A 23 -31.54 -49.31 33.69
N ALA A 24 -32.37 -49.08 34.70
CA ALA A 24 -32.50 -49.99 35.84
C ALA A 24 -33.86 -50.69 35.83
N GLU A 25 -33.85 -52.02 35.94
CA GLU A 25 -35.04 -52.79 36.27
C GLU A 25 -35.22 -52.85 37.78
N THR A 26 -36.35 -52.37 38.29
CA THR A 26 -36.62 -52.28 39.75
C THR A 26 -37.63 -53.32 40.24
N ASN A 27 -38.08 -54.22 39.36
CA ASN A 27 -39.18 -55.16 39.61
C ASN A 27 -38.90 -56.18 40.72
N SER A 28 -37.62 -56.46 41.00
CA SER A 28 -37.17 -57.43 42.01
C SER A 28 -36.64 -56.79 43.30
N LEU A 29 -36.81 -55.47 43.47
CA LEU A 29 -36.37 -54.76 44.68
C LEU A 29 -37.52 -54.71 45.72
N ASP A 30 -37.22 -54.84 47.01
CA ASP A 30 -38.21 -54.67 48.09
C ASP A 30 -38.09 -53.30 48.77
N GLY A 31 -39.18 -52.76 49.33
CA GLY A 31 -39.20 -51.45 50.00
C GLY A 31 -39.40 -50.25 49.07
N ALA A 32 -38.81 -49.09 49.41
CA ALA A 32 -38.88 -47.87 48.59
C ALA A 32 -37.96 -48.01 47.35
N ARG A 33 -38.54 -48.42 46.22
CA ARG A 33 -37.83 -48.74 44.97
C ARG A 33 -37.43 -47.47 44.21
N ARG A 34 -36.27 -46.89 44.54
CA ARG A 34 -35.71 -45.78 43.76
C ARG A 34 -34.28 -46.11 43.34
N VAL A 35 -34.06 -46.16 42.04
CA VAL A 35 -32.72 -46.19 41.45
C VAL A 35 -32.56 -44.89 40.68
N GLU A 36 -31.54 -44.12 41.04
CA GLU A 36 -31.15 -42.91 40.35
C GLU A 36 -29.85 -43.21 39.62
N ILE A 37 -29.87 -43.00 38.30
CA ILE A 37 -28.71 -43.20 37.44
C ILE A 37 -28.31 -41.81 36.97
N VAL A 38 -27.12 -41.39 37.37
CA VAL A 38 -26.52 -40.13 36.97
C VAL A 38 -25.21 -40.42 36.26
N THR A 39 -24.87 -39.61 35.27
CA THR A 39 -23.55 -39.64 34.65
C THR A 39 -22.57 -38.89 35.53
N GLU A 40 -21.62 -39.57 36.15
CA GLU A 40 -20.55 -38.92 36.92
C GLU A 40 -19.48 -38.30 35.99
N ARG A 41 -19.14 -38.98 34.89
CA ARG A 41 -18.19 -38.52 33.88
C ARG A 41 -18.60 -38.98 32.49
N GLU A 42 -18.75 -38.04 31.57
CA GLU A 42 -19.00 -38.34 30.16
C GLU A 42 -17.75 -39.00 29.51
N GLY A 43 -17.98 -40.03 28.70
CA GLY A 43 -16.93 -40.64 27.88
C GLY A 43 -16.47 -39.69 26.78
N ARG A 44 -15.18 -39.75 26.42
CA ARG A 44 -14.59 -38.88 25.40
C ARG A 44 -13.97 -39.72 24.30
N SER A 45 -14.47 -39.60 23.08
CA SER A 45 -13.82 -40.15 21.89
C SER A 45 -12.84 -39.12 21.31
N PRO A 46 -11.61 -39.52 20.92
CA PRO A 46 -10.71 -38.67 20.15
C PRO A 46 -11.36 -38.14 18.88
N VAL A 47 -10.89 -36.98 18.41
CA VAL A 47 -11.33 -36.37 17.15
C VAL A 47 -10.77 -37.16 15.97
N GLY A 48 -11.63 -37.49 15.00
CA GLY A 48 -11.27 -38.22 13.78
C GLY A 48 -12.13 -37.80 12.59
N GLY A 49 -12.04 -38.57 11.50
CA GLY A 49 -12.79 -38.32 10.28
C GLY A 49 -12.03 -37.44 9.28
N SER A 50 -12.76 -36.64 8.50
CA SER A 50 -12.16 -35.78 7.47
C SER A 50 -12.95 -34.50 7.22
N PHE A 51 -12.27 -33.54 6.60
CA PHE A 51 -12.87 -32.28 6.15
C PHE A 51 -12.19 -31.78 4.87
N VAL A 52 -12.73 -30.71 4.30
CA VAL A 52 -12.14 -29.95 3.19
C VAL A 52 -12.02 -28.50 3.65
N LEU A 53 -10.95 -27.82 3.24
CA LEU A 53 -10.82 -26.37 3.38
C LEU A 53 -11.17 -25.70 2.06
N SER A 54 -11.83 -24.55 2.13
CA SER A 54 -12.07 -23.71 0.97
C SER A 54 -11.48 -22.32 1.19
N PHE A 55 -10.89 -21.78 0.15
CA PHE A 55 -10.38 -20.41 0.11
C PHE A 55 -10.77 -19.78 -1.22
N ARG A 56 -11.39 -18.60 -1.16
CA ARG A 56 -11.85 -17.84 -2.35
C ARG A 56 -12.66 -18.70 -3.34
N GLY A 57 -13.47 -19.63 -2.82
CA GLY A 57 -14.31 -20.53 -3.59
C GLY A 57 -13.60 -21.77 -4.17
N SER A 58 -12.26 -21.85 -4.10
CA SER A 58 -11.53 -23.08 -4.43
C SER A 58 -11.57 -24.04 -3.23
N ARG A 59 -11.61 -25.35 -3.49
CA ARG A 59 -11.72 -26.40 -2.47
C ARG A 59 -10.49 -27.28 -2.49
N SER A 60 -9.95 -27.59 -1.32
CA SER A 60 -8.80 -28.46 -1.18
C SER A 60 -9.16 -29.91 -1.49
N GLU A 61 -8.13 -30.75 -1.61
CA GLU A 61 -8.34 -32.19 -1.44
C GLU A 61 -8.84 -32.51 -0.02
N THR A 62 -9.38 -33.73 0.16
CA THR A 62 -9.88 -34.17 1.47
C THR A 62 -8.74 -34.32 2.46
N ILE A 63 -8.84 -33.60 3.59
CA ILE A 63 -7.90 -33.67 4.71
C ILE A 63 -8.43 -34.70 5.70
N TYR A 64 -7.68 -35.79 5.87
CA TYR A 64 -7.99 -36.80 6.88
C TYR A 64 -7.33 -36.44 8.21
N ILE A 65 -8.09 -36.48 9.30
CA ILE A 65 -7.58 -36.21 10.64
C ILE A 65 -6.63 -37.33 11.04
N ALA A 66 -5.36 -36.99 11.24
CA ALA A 66 -4.32 -37.89 11.74
C ALA A 66 -4.26 -37.82 13.27
N GLU A 67 -3.83 -38.89 13.95
CA GLU A 67 -3.61 -38.88 15.41
C GLU A 67 -2.43 -37.98 15.79
N ASP A 68 -1.31 -38.07 15.07
CA ASP A 68 -0.16 -37.18 15.21
C ASP A 68 -0.49 -35.77 14.69
N PRO A 69 -0.43 -34.72 15.52
CA PRO A 69 -0.61 -33.34 15.09
C PRO A 69 0.37 -32.91 13.99
N SER A 70 1.59 -33.44 13.97
CA SER A 70 2.61 -33.10 12.96
C SER A 70 2.25 -33.61 11.57
N GLU A 71 1.61 -34.79 11.50
CA GLU A 71 1.09 -35.33 10.26
C GLU A 71 -0.13 -34.53 9.79
N LEU A 72 -1.06 -34.20 10.69
CA LEU A 72 -2.23 -33.39 10.34
C LEU A 72 -1.83 -31.99 9.86
N ARG A 73 -0.86 -31.35 10.51
CA ARG A 73 -0.25 -30.07 10.08
C ARG A 73 0.21 -30.14 8.63
N SER A 74 1.01 -31.17 8.31
CA SER A 74 1.55 -31.37 6.96
C SER A 74 0.46 -31.62 5.92
N ARG A 75 -0.63 -32.33 6.28
CA ARG A 75 -1.79 -32.53 5.41
C ARG A 75 -2.55 -31.23 5.15
N ILE A 76 -2.74 -30.39 6.18
CA ILE A 76 -3.39 -29.08 6.04
C ILE A 76 -2.56 -28.17 5.14
N GLU A 77 -1.26 -28.08 5.37
CA GLU A 77 -0.33 -27.28 4.58
C GLU A 77 -0.34 -27.70 3.10
N ALA A 78 -0.17 -29.00 2.82
CA ALA A 78 -0.21 -29.53 1.45
C ALA A 78 -1.55 -29.26 0.75
N ALA A 79 -2.66 -29.40 1.47
CA ALA A 79 -4.00 -29.17 0.94
C ALA A 79 -4.26 -27.70 0.59
N LEU A 80 -3.69 -26.76 1.34
CA LEU A 80 -3.79 -25.33 1.08
C LEU A 80 -2.87 -24.89 -0.07
N VAL A 81 -1.62 -25.35 -0.09
CA VAL A 81 -0.64 -25.04 -1.15
C VAL A 81 -1.08 -25.58 -2.51
N ALA A 82 -1.88 -26.65 -2.55
CA ALA A 82 -2.43 -27.21 -3.78
C ALA A 82 -3.58 -26.38 -4.38
N LEU A 83 -4.09 -25.35 -3.70
CA LEU A 83 -5.15 -24.50 -4.23
C LEU A 83 -4.57 -23.48 -5.22
N ASP A 84 -5.10 -23.40 -6.44
CA ASP A 84 -4.71 -22.35 -7.42
C ASP A 84 -4.87 -20.89 -6.92
N THR A 85 -5.61 -20.71 -5.82
CA THR A 85 -5.84 -19.42 -5.15
C THR A 85 -4.77 -19.05 -4.12
N ILE A 86 -3.83 -19.96 -3.85
CA ILE A 86 -2.69 -19.83 -2.97
C ILE A 86 -1.46 -20.26 -3.77
N GLU A 87 -0.46 -19.39 -3.89
CA GLU A 87 0.78 -19.75 -4.59
C GLU A 87 1.58 -20.83 -3.85
N GLU A 88 2.52 -21.48 -4.55
CA GLU A 88 3.51 -22.34 -3.92
C GLU A 88 4.22 -21.56 -2.79
N ASP A 89 4.41 -22.21 -1.63
CA ASP A 89 4.91 -21.59 -0.39
C ASP A 89 4.05 -20.42 0.14
N GLY A 90 2.79 -20.31 -0.29
CA GLY A 90 1.90 -19.20 0.06
C GLY A 90 1.40 -19.19 1.50
N VAL A 91 1.56 -20.28 2.24
CA VAL A 91 1.11 -20.43 3.64
C VAL A 91 2.16 -21.12 4.50
N ILE A 92 2.18 -20.79 5.79
CA ILE A 92 2.91 -21.49 6.84
C ILE A 92 1.88 -22.02 7.83
N VAL A 93 1.94 -23.33 8.13
CA VAL A 93 1.06 -23.98 9.11
C VAL A 93 1.88 -24.47 10.30
N GLU A 94 1.55 -23.99 11.51
CA GLU A 94 2.23 -24.39 12.75
C GLU A 94 1.23 -24.98 13.76
N ASN A 95 1.72 -25.89 14.61
CA ASN A 95 0.93 -26.39 15.73
C ASN A 95 0.83 -25.32 16.82
N VAL A 96 -0.36 -25.10 17.34
CA VAL A 96 -0.58 -24.30 18.55
C VAL A 96 -0.78 -25.25 19.72
N ALA A 97 0.19 -25.30 20.62
CA ALA A 97 0.14 -26.15 21.80
C ALA A 97 -0.86 -25.58 22.82
N LEU A 98 -1.86 -26.38 23.18
CA LEU A 98 -2.75 -26.09 24.31
C LEU A 98 -2.17 -26.75 25.55
N SER A 99 -1.62 -25.96 26.47
CA SER A 99 -0.88 -26.47 27.65
C SER A 99 -1.74 -27.36 28.55
N ASN A 100 -3.05 -27.12 28.57
CA ASN A 100 -4.01 -27.87 29.38
C ASN A 100 -5.15 -28.44 28.51
N GLY A 101 -4.97 -28.46 27.18
CA GLY A 101 -5.99 -28.87 26.22
C GLY A 101 -6.33 -30.36 26.30
N GLY A 102 -7.51 -30.72 25.80
CA GLY A 102 -7.95 -32.11 25.62
C GLY A 102 -7.48 -32.68 24.27
N TYR A 103 -8.42 -33.24 23.50
CA TYR A 103 -8.16 -33.80 22.17
C TYR A 103 -8.20 -32.75 21.04
N GLU A 104 -8.29 -31.46 21.38
CA GLU A 104 -8.27 -30.36 20.43
C GLU A 104 -6.93 -30.28 19.69
N LYS A 105 -6.99 -30.03 18.39
CA LYS A 105 -5.82 -29.81 17.53
C LYS A 105 -5.96 -28.44 16.93
N VAL A 106 -5.12 -27.51 17.37
CA VAL A 106 -5.16 -26.12 16.93
C VAL A 106 -3.93 -25.84 16.09
N PHE A 107 -4.14 -25.18 14.96
CA PHE A 107 -3.09 -24.81 14.02
C PHE A 107 -3.19 -23.33 13.72
N SER A 108 -2.06 -22.63 13.71
CA SER A 108 -1.97 -21.30 13.14
C SER A 108 -1.69 -21.44 11.65
N ILE A 109 -2.38 -20.65 10.84
CA ILE A 109 -2.19 -20.61 9.39
C ILE A 109 -1.83 -19.17 9.04
N THR A 110 -0.60 -18.94 8.64
CA THR A 110 -0.09 -17.62 8.24
C THR A 110 0.03 -17.58 6.73
N PHE A 111 -0.67 -16.67 6.08
CA PHE A 111 -0.49 -16.43 4.65
C PHE A 111 0.76 -15.57 4.43
N VAL A 112 1.74 -16.13 3.72
CA VAL A 112 3.05 -15.50 3.50
C VAL A 112 3.34 -15.22 2.03
N GLY A 113 2.57 -15.79 1.10
CA GLY A 113 2.72 -15.56 -0.33
C GLY A 113 2.50 -14.10 -0.74
N THR A 114 3.18 -13.68 -1.80
CA THR A 114 3.03 -12.37 -2.43
C THR A 114 1.64 -12.15 -3.03
N GLY A 115 0.97 -13.21 -3.51
CA GLY A 115 -0.42 -13.16 -3.99
C GLY A 115 -1.50 -13.21 -2.91
N VAL A 116 -1.13 -13.45 -1.64
CA VAL A 116 -2.06 -13.72 -0.54
C VAL A 116 -1.69 -12.98 0.76
N GLY A 117 -1.06 -11.81 0.66
CA GLY A 117 -0.70 -10.97 1.81
C GLY A 117 -1.79 -9.99 2.27
N GLY A 118 -1.52 -9.33 3.39
CA GLY A 118 -2.35 -8.24 3.93
C GLY A 118 -3.47 -8.76 4.84
N ASN A 119 -4.69 -8.25 4.63
CA ASN A 119 -5.90 -8.74 5.28
C ASN A 119 -6.60 -9.73 4.34
N VAL A 120 -6.51 -11.00 4.69
CA VAL A 120 -6.97 -12.11 3.86
C VAL A 120 -8.36 -12.55 4.27
N LEU A 121 -9.13 -13.07 3.32
CA LEU A 121 -10.43 -13.66 3.65
C LEU A 121 -10.23 -14.89 4.55
N PRO A 122 -11.16 -15.17 5.47
CA PRO A 122 -11.10 -16.38 6.27
C PRO A 122 -11.19 -17.63 5.40
N LEU A 123 -10.58 -18.71 5.86
CA LEU A 123 -10.84 -20.04 5.33
C LEU A 123 -12.27 -20.47 5.65
N GLU A 124 -12.83 -21.34 4.82
CA GLU A 124 -14.14 -21.91 5.05
C GLU A 124 -14.05 -23.44 5.14
N VAL A 125 -14.95 -24.04 5.90
CA VAL A 125 -15.15 -25.50 5.93
C VAL A 125 -16.51 -25.81 5.32
N PRO A 126 -16.57 -26.25 4.04
CA PRO A 126 -17.83 -26.59 3.41
C PRO A 126 -18.60 -27.64 4.20
N SER A 127 -19.86 -27.34 4.56
CA SER A 127 -20.69 -28.19 5.42
C SER A 127 -20.99 -29.56 4.81
N ASP A 128 -21.04 -29.65 3.48
CA ASP A 128 -21.21 -30.90 2.71
C ASP A 128 -20.00 -31.84 2.80
N SER A 129 -18.84 -31.32 3.19
CA SER A 129 -17.56 -32.02 3.21
C SER A 129 -17.02 -32.26 4.63
N LYS A 130 -17.74 -31.80 5.66
CA LYS A 130 -17.39 -31.96 7.07
C LYS A 130 -17.85 -33.33 7.60
N LYS A 131 -16.94 -34.31 7.61
CA LYS A 131 -17.16 -35.69 8.08
C LYS A 131 -16.38 -35.96 9.36
N ILE A 132 -16.62 -35.14 10.38
CA ILE A 132 -15.91 -35.19 11.65
C ILE A 132 -16.55 -36.21 12.59
N THR A 133 -15.71 -36.99 13.25
CA THR A 133 -16.12 -37.97 14.26
C THR A 133 -15.48 -37.66 15.60
N GLY A 134 -16.08 -38.17 16.68
CA GLY A 134 -15.66 -37.89 18.06
C GLY A 134 -16.74 -37.17 18.85
N THR A 135 -16.50 -36.97 20.15
CA THR A 135 -17.48 -36.37 21.06
C THR A 135 -17.46 -34.85 20.94
N ASP A 136 -18.58 -34.26 20.50
CA ASP A 136 -18.73 -32.82 20.23
C ASP A 136 -17.66 -32.27 19.27
N ALA A 137 -17.21 -33.11 18.33
CA ALA A 137 -16.09 -32.81 17.45
C ALA A 137 -16.52 -31.88 16.31
N ASP A 138 -15.73 -30.85 16.07
CA ASP A 138 -15.97 -29.80 15.07
C ASP A 138 -14.63 -29.31 14.48
N VAL A 139 -14.67 -28.67 13.32
CA VAL A 139 -13.58 -27.88 12.75
C VAL A 139 -14.05 -26.42 12.74
N ILE A 140 -13.34 -25.59 13.50
CA ILE A 140 -13.66 -24.18 13.68
C ILE A 140 -12.56 -23.36 13.03
N ILE A 141 -12.95 -22.36 12.24
CA ILE A 141 -12.03 -21.34 11.72
C ILE A 141 -12.14 -20.13 12.63
N VAL A 142 -10.98 -19.64 13.08
CA VAL A 142 -10.83 -18.46 13.93
C VAL A 142 -10.04 -17.44 13.12
N ALA A 143 -10.62 -16.27 12.87
CA ALA A 143 -10.04 -15.25 12.00
C ALA A 143 -10.34 -13.84 12.52
N ASP A 144 -9.72 -12.83 11.91
CA ASP A 144 -10.03 -11.41 12.13
C ASP A 144 -9.97 -10.93 13.60
N GLY A 145 -9.09 -11.54 14.40
CA GLY A 145 -8.94 -11.20 15.83
C GLY A 145 -9.85 -11.99 16.76
N ASP A 146 -10.65 -12.92 16.22
CA ASP A 146 -11.51 -13.78 17.03
C ASP A 146 -10.70 -14.66 17.99
N GLU A 147 -11.33 -15.01 19.10
CA GLU A 147 -10.79 -15.88 20.14
C GLU A 147 -11.49 -17.24 20.14
N TYR A 148 -10.69 -18.29 20.28
CA TYR A 148 -11.17 -19.63 20.58
C TYR A 148 -10.80 -20.01 22.01
N TYR A 149 -11.82 -20.34 22.79
CA TYR A 149 -11.69 -20.85 24.15
C TYR A 149 -11.66 -22.37 24.10
N ALA A 150 -10.55 -22.99 24.54
CA ALA A 150 -10.46 -24.43 24.65
C ALA A 150 -11.50 -24.97 25.66
N ARG A 151 -11.86 -26.26 25.59
CA ARG A 151 -12.90 -26.83 26.47
C ARG A 151 -12.57 -26.75 27.96
N ASN A 152 -11.30 -26.59 28.30
CA ASN A 152 -10.88 -26.37 29.68
C ASN A 152 -11.23 -24.96 30.21
N SER A 153 -11.65 -24.04 29.34
CA SER A 153 -11.92 -22.62 29.65
C SER A 153 -10.73 -21.86 30.24
N VAL A 154 -9.51 -22.38 30.04
CA VAL A 154 -8.25 -21.80 30.53
C VAL A 154 -7.37 -21.39 29.36
N ASP A 155 -7.18 -22.27 28.38
CA ASP A 155 -6.38 -21.94 27.21
C ASP A 155 -7.23 -21.16 26.20
N VAL A 156 -6.73 -20.01 25.77
CA VAL A 156 -7.33 -19.14 24.75
C VAL A 156 -6.37 -19.00 23.60
N VAL A 157 -6.89 -19.13 22.38
CA VAL A 157 -6.14 -18.89 21.15
C VAL A 157 -6.78 -17.73 20.42
N THR A 158 -6.01 -16.67 20.18
CA THR A 158 -6.47 -15.49 19.46
C THR A 158 -5.86 -15.50 18.06
N SER A 159 -6.71 -15.34 17.04
CA SER A 159 -6.23 -15.13 15.68
C SER A 159 -5.64 -13.73 15.53
N VAL A 160 -4.71 -13.55 14.58
CA VAL A 160 -4.17 -12.23 14.26
C VAL A 160 -4.89 -11.71 13.03
N MET A 161 -5.54 -10.55 13.16
CA MET A 161 -6.15 -9.90 12.00
C MET A 161 -5.07 -9.36 11.08
N GLY A 162 -5.22 -9.62 9.78
CA GLY A 162 -4.35 -9.06 8.77
C GLY A 162 -4.62 -7.57 8.55
N ASN A 163 -3.76 -6.91 7.76
CA ASN A 163 -3.93 -5.49 7.49
C ASN A 163 -3.66 -5.11 6.03
N VAL A 164 -4.46 -4.20 5.49
CA VAL A 164 -4.20 -3.51 4.22
C VAL A 164 -4.45 -2.02 4.35
N LEU A 165 -3.64 -1.25 3.63
CA LEU A 165 -3.84 0.17 3.46
C LEU A 165 -5.03 0.44 2.51
N GLY A 166 -5.82 1.45 2.84
CA GLY A 166 -6.92 1.94 2.02
C GLY A 166 -7.09 3.45 2.12
N GLY A 167 -8.05 3.98 1.37
CA GLY A 167 -8.43 5.38 1.41
C GLY A 167 -7.83 6.23 0.30
N ASN A 168 -7.66 7.51 0.59
CA ASN A 168 -7.14 8.49 -0.37
C ASN A 168 -6.25 9.52 0.32
N PHE A 169 -5.55 10.28 -0.51
CA PHE A 169 -4.68 11.36 -0.05
C PHE A 169 -4.68 12.51 -1.03
N LYS A 170 -4.18 13.66 -0.56
CA LYS A 170 -3.88 14.82 -1.41
C LYS A 170 -2.45 15.24 -1.20
N LEU A 171 -1.86 15.87 -2.21
CA LEU A 171 -0.55 16.48 -2.12
C LEU A 171 -0.73 18.00 -2.19
N LYS A 172 -0.02 18.73 -1.32
CA LYS A 172 -0.06 20.18 -1.27
C LYS A 172 1.32 20.76 -1.54
N LEU A 173 1.37 21.77 -2.40
CA LEU A 173 2.56 22.54 -2.70
C LEU A 173 2.25 24.03 -2.59
N ARG A 174 2.88 24.72 -1.64
CA ARG A 174 2.75 26.19 -1.45
C ARG A 174 1.31 26.69 -1.42
N GLY A 175 0.42 25.97 -0.72
CA GLY A 175 -0.98 26.35 -0.57
C GLY A 175 -1.93 25.79 -1.63
N HIS A 176 -1.43 25.28 -2.76
CA HIS A 176 -2.23 24.59 -3.76
C HIS A 176 -2.32 23.10 -3.42
N ILE A 177 -3.52 22.53 -3.51
CA ILE A 177 -3.81 21.15 -3.09
C ILE A 177 -4.41 20.39 -4.27
N THR A 178 -3.96 19.16 -4.51
CA THR A 178 -4.52 18.31 -5.55
C THR A 178 -5.97 17.90 -5.22
N GLU A 179 -6.70 17.44 -6.22
CA GLU A 179 -7.86 16.57 -5.98
C GLU A 179 -7.43 15.28 -5.26
N GLU A 180 -8.41 14.50 -4.78
CA GLU A 180 -8.16 13.22 -4.13
C GLU A 180 -7.44 12.24 -5.07
N ILE A 181 -6.42 11.61 -4.50
CA ILE A 181 -5.61 10.57 -5.12
C ILE A 181 -5.89 9.27 -4.36
N PRO A 182 -6.43 8.23 -5.01
CA PRO A 182 -6.58 6.92 -4.39
C PRO A 182 -5.24 6.38 -3.88
N TYR A 183 -5.24 5.69 -2.74
CA TYR A 183 -4.02 5.10 -2.15
C TYR A 183 -3.27 4.15 -3.12
N ASN A 184 -3.97 3.56 -4.10
CA ASN A 184 -3.41 2.64 -5.10
C ASN A 184 -3.36 3.27 -6.51
N ALA A 185 -3.37 4.60 -6.61
CA ALA A 185 -3.37 5.31 -7.89
C ALA A 185 -2.19 4.92 -8.79
N ALA A 186 -2.45 4.80 -10.10
CA ALA A 186 -1.41 4.62 -11.10
C ALA A 186 -0.55 5.89 -11.24
N SER A 187 0.70 5.74 -11.72
CA SER A 187 1.63 6.87 -11.90
C SER A 187 1.03 8.02 -12.70
N GLU A 188 0.28 7.71 -13.76
CA GLU A 188 -0.34 8.71 -14.63
C GLU A 188 -1.39 9.55 -13.89
N MET A 189 -2.17 8.93 -13.01
CA MET A 189 -3.14 9.67 -12.19
C MET A 189 -2.43 10.65 -11.26
N VAL A 190 -1.38 10.20 -10.57
CA VAL A 190 -0.60 11.07 -9.67
C VAL A 190 0.05 12.22 -10.44
N LYS A 191 0.59 11.95 -11.64
CA LYS A 191 1.10 12.96 -12.57
C LYS A 191 0.03 14.00 -12.90
N LEU A 192 -1.11 13.57 -13.44
CA LEU A 192 -2.20 14.48 -13.82
C LEU A 192 -2.70 15.33 -12.65
N ARG A 193 -2.77 14.75 -11.46
CA ARG A 193 -3.18 15.44 -10.23
C ARG A 193 -2.19 16.53 -9.83
N LEU A 194 -0.89 16.26 -9.91
CA LEU A 194 0.16 17.25 -9.64
C LEU A 194 0.20 18.36 -10.71
N GLU A 195 0.15 18.00 -11.99
CA GLU A 195 0.19 18.96 -13.12
C GLU A 195 -1.08 19.81 -13.23
N SER A 196 -2.16 19.45 -12.53
CA SER A 196 -3.35 20.29 -12.41
C SER A 196 -3.16 21.49 -11.47
N LEU A 197 -2.10 21.50 -10.66
CA LEU A 197 -1.81 22.62 -9.77
C LEU A 197 -1.21 23.78 -10.56
N PRO A 198 -1.65 25.03 -10.30
CA PRO A 198 -1.19 26.20 -11.07
C PRO A 198 0.29 26.55 -10.86
N ASN A 199 0.94 25.96 -9.85
CA ASN A 199 2.34 26.17 -9.50
C ASN A 199 3.26 24.98 -9.83
N VAL A 200 2.75 23.98 -10.55
CA VAL A 200 3.50 22.78 -10.97
C VAL A 200 3.54 22.74 -12.50
N GLY A 201 4.76 22.59 -13.06
CA GLY A 201 4.93 22.34 -14.48
C GLY A 201 4.88 20.84 -14.79
N ASN A 202 5.73 20.35 -15.69
CA ASN A 202 5.74 18.95 -16.06
C ASN A 202 6.46 18.10 -15.00
N VAL A 203 5.86 16.96 -14.64
CA VAL A 203 6.45 15.99 -13.72
C VAL A 203 6.50 14.60 -14.34
N GLN A 204 7.50 13.81 -13.96
CA GLN A 204 7.54 12.38 -14.20
C GLN A 204 7.26 11.64 -12.90
N VAL A 205 6.34 10.68 -12.94
CA VAL A 205 6.00 9.86 -11.78
C VAL A 205 6.28 8.40 -12.10
N LYS A 206 6.94 7.71 -11.17
CA LYS A 206 7.14 6.26 -11.19
C LYS A 206 6.58 5.66 -9.90
N ARG A 207 5.74 4.64 -10.01
CA ARG A 207 5.20 3.91 -8.86
C ARG A 207 6.02 2.65 -8.60
N GLY A 208 6.33 2.38 -7.33
CA GLY A 208 6.93 1.13 -6.88
C GLY A 208 5.94 -0.04 -6.90
N MET A 209 6.46 -1.24 -6.64
CA MET A 209 5.63 -2.42 -6.41
C MET A 209 4.94 -2.32 -5.04
N PRO A 210 3.71 -2.84 -4.92
CA PRO A 210 3.02 -2.86 -3.63
C PRO A 210 3.76 -3.75 -2.61
N THR A 211 3.66 -3.39 -1.33
CA THR A 211 3.97 -4.31 -0.23
C THR A 211 2.84 -5.32 -0.01
N LYS A 212 3.01 -6.28 0.90
CA LYS A 212 1.94 -7.26 1.22
C LYS A 212 0.70 -6.58 1.81
N GLN A 213 0.88 -5.46 2.50
CA GLN A 213 -0.18 -4.62 3.08
C GLN A 213 -0.76 -3.63 2.07
N MET A 214 -0.44 -3.76 0.77
CA MET A 214 -0.87 -2.86 -0.30
C MET A 214 -0.41 -1.40 -0.10
N GLU A 215 0.76 -1.21 0.49
CA GLU A 215 1.40 0.11 0.55
C GLU A 215 2.09 0.40 -0.78
N PHE A 216 2.03 1.66 -1.24
CA PHE A 216 2.63 2.09 -2.48
C PHE A 216 3.61 3.24 -2.25
N SER A 217 4.64 3.29 -3.08
CA SER A 217 5.58 4.41 -3.15
C SER A 217 5.55 5.04 -4.54
N TRP A 218 5.75 6.35 -4.60
CA TRP A 218 5.92 7.08 -5.85
C TRP A 218 7.19 7.91 -5.81
N THR A 219 7.97 7.84 -6.88
CA THR A 219 9.07 8.74 -7.16
C THR A 219 8.59 9.81 -8.13
N ILE A 220 8.64 11.07 -7.72
CA ILE A 220 8.21 12.23 -8.50
C ILE A 220 9.45 13.05 -8.87
N THR A 221 9.65 13.27 -10.17
CA THR A 221 10.70 14.13 -10.71
C THR A 221 10.05 15.34 -11.37
N PHE A 222 10.35 16.55 -10.90
CA PHE A 222 9.90 17.78 -11.54
C PHE A 222 10.81 18.06 -12.75
N ILE A 223 10.24 17.98 -13.96
CA ILE A 223 10.97 18.17 -15.22
C ILE A 223 10.97 19.64 -15.64
N SER A 224 9.85 20.34 -15.43
CA SER A 224 9.78 21.77 -15.65
C SER A 224 9.11 22.49 -14.48
N ASN A 225 9.77 23.54 -14.02
CA ASN A 225 9.38 24.43 -12.96
C ASN A 225 9.03 25.78 -13.59
N LEU A 226 7.87 26.31 -13.21
CA LEU A 226 7.39 27.59 -13.75
C LEU A 226 8.23 28.75 -13.19
N GLY A 227 8.63 29.66 -14.07
CA GLY A 227 9.34 30.89 -13.71
C GLY A 227 10.83 30.74 -13.43
N THR A 228 11.47 29.65 -13.87
CA THR A 228 12.93 29.47 -13.77
C THR A 228 13.55 29.01 -15.09
N PHE A 229 14.84 29.33 -15.27
CA PHE A 229 15.63 28.83 -16.40
C PHE A 229 16.96 28.21 -15.92
N PRO A 230 17.35 27.02 -16.40
CA PRO A 230 16.56 26.15 -17.26
C PRO A 230 15.26 25.70 -16.56
N PRO A 231 14.19 25.33 -17.26
CA PRO A 231 12.95 24.94 -16.61
C PRO A 231 13.13 23.78 -15.62
N SER A 232 14.13 22.92 -15.80
CA SER A 232 14.47 21.84 -14.86
C SER A 232 15.18 22.30 -13.59
N SER A 233 15.52 23.58 -13.46
CA SER A 233 16.20 24.13 -12.28
C SER A 233 15.21 24.52 -11.18
N ARG A 234 15.78 24.74 -9.98
CA ARG A 234 15.15 25.08 -8.70
C ARG A 234 14.79 23.87 -7.87
N ASN A 235 15.12 23.98 -6.59
CA ASN A 235 14.53 23.15 -5.54
C ASN A 235 13.01 23.35 -5.47
N ILE A 236 12.31 22.25 -5.28
CA ILE A 236 10.87 22.23 -4.99
C ILE A 236 10.70 21.93 -3.52
N ASP A 237 9.91 22.77 -2.85
CA ASP A 237 9.55 22.56 -1.45
C ASP A 237 8.92 21.16 -1.30
N THR A 238 9.18 20.52 -0.17
CA THR A 238 8.63 19.19 0.10
C THR A 238 7.10 19.24 0.02
N LEU A 239 6.51 18.29 -0.72
CA LEU A 239 5.06 18.17 -0.80
C LEU A 239 4.49 17.83 0.58
N GLU A 240 3.48 18.58 1.00
CA GLU A 240 2.76 18.33 2.24
C GLU A 240 1.62 17.33 1.95
N PRO A 241 1.65 16.11 2.50
CA PRO A 241 0.55 15.17 2.33
C PRO A 241 -0.63 15.56 3.22
N VAL A 242 -1.85 15.40 2.69
CA VAL A 242 -3.08 15.40 3.48
C VAL A 242 -3.65 13.99 3.40
N SER A 243 -3.57 13.26 4.51
CA SER A 243 -3.96 11.85 4.59
C SER A 243 -5.43 11.70 4.99
N ASN A 244 -6.17 10.94 4.18
CA ASN A 244 -7.42 10.28 4.57
C ASN A 244 -7.26 8.76 4.40
N LEU A 245 -6.08 8.25 4.72
CA LEU A 245 -5.82 6.82 4.70
C LEU A 245 -6.49 6.15 5.90
N PHE A 246 -6.73 4.86 5.76
CA PHE A 246 -7.14 3.99 6.86
C PHE A 246 -6.48 2.63 6.65
N THR A 247 -6.44 1.84 7.71
CA THR A 247 -6.08 0.44 7.61
C THR A 247 -7.33 -0.44 7.76
N SER A 248 -7.35 -1.62 7.13
CA SER A 248 -8.48 -2.54 7.31
C SER A 248 -8.58 -3.07 8.73
N ASN A 249 -7.47 -3.05 9.47
CA ASN A 249 -7.46 -3.35 10.88
C ASN A 249 -7.91 -2.13 11.69
N HIS A 250 -9.14 -2.15 12.20
CA HIS A 250 -9.73 -1.05 12.96
C HIS A 250 -9.00 -0.75 14.29
N LEU A 251 -8.07 -1.60 14.73
CA LEU A 251 -7.22 -1.39 15.90
C LEU A 251 -5.84 -0.84 15.54
N ASP A 252 -5.52 -0.71 14.24
CA ASP A 252 -4.24 -0.23 13.74
C ASP A 252 -4.38 1.18 13.14
N ASP A 253 -3.69 2.14 13.75
CA ASP A 253 -3.64 3.55 13.39
C ASP A 253 -2.30 3.98 12.74
N SER A 254 -1.50 3.02 12.27
CA SER A 254 -0.17 3.26 11.68
C SER A 254 -0.18 3.81 10.25
N GLN A 255 -1.35 4.04 9.64
CA GLN A 255 -1.43 4.60 8.30
C GLN A 255 -0.80 5.99 8.23
N ASP A 256 0.18 6.14 7.35
CA ASP A 256 0.87 7.41 7.16
C ASP A 256 1.36 7.59 5.72
N ILE A 257 1.64 8.84 5.35
CA ILE A 257 2.29 9.20 4.09
C ILE A 257 3.53 9.99 4.42
N THR A 258 4.67 9.42 4.08
CA THR A 258 5.96 10.08 4.23
C THR A 258 6.42 10.65 2.89
N VAL A 259 6.91 11.89 2.92
CA VAL A 259 7.47 12.57 1.75
C VAL A 259 8.88 13.01 2.09
N SER A 260 9.84 12.66 1.24
CA SER A 260 11.24 13.05 1.38
C SER A 260 11.85 13.44 0.05
N THR A 261 12.68 14.48 0.04
CA THR A 261 13.44 14.87 -1.15
C THR A 261 14.60 13.89 -1.37
N VAL A 262 14.59 13.21 -2.52
CA VAL A 262 15.65 12.27 -2.90
C VAL A 262 16.84 13.01 -3.51
N ILE A 263 16.56 13.96 -4.41
CA ILE A 263 17.54 14.79 -5.12
C ILE A 263 17.01 16.22 -5.17
N ASN A 264 17.86 17.18 -4.80
CA ASN A 264 17.59 18.61 -4.94
C ASN A 264 17.75 19.03 -6.40
N GLY A 265 16.96 20.01 -6.83
CA GLY A 265 17.13 20.64 -8.14
C GLY A 265 18.38 21.53 -8.16
N ASP A 266 18.93 21.73 -9.35
CA ASP A 266 20.05 22.65 -9.55
C ASP A 266 19.62 24.10 -9.35
N ASP A 267 20.57 24.98 -9.03
CA ASP A 267 20.30 26.41 -8.95
C ASP A 267 19.91 26.96 -10.34
N PRO A 268 18.88 27.84 -10.43
CA PRO A 268 18.58 28.54 -11.67
C PRO A 268 19.76 29.39 -12.16
N VAL A 269 19.81 29.67 -13.46
CA VAL A 269 20.71 30.69 -14.01
C VAL A 269 20.38 32.01 -13.34
N SER A 270 21.40 32.64 -12.74
CA SER A 270 21.31 33.91 -12.04
C SER A 270 22.44 34.85 -12.50
N GLY A 271 22.35 36.12 -12.11
CA GLY A 271 23.30 37.15 -12.50
C GLY A 271 22.68 38.15 -13.47
N SER A 272 23.53 38.79 -14.27
CA SER A 272 23.13 39.78 -15.27
C SER A 272 24.20 39.87 -16.33
N PHE A 273 23.81 40.17 -17.57
CA PHE A 273 24.75 40.42 -18.67
C PHE A 273 24.48 41.79 -19.29
N ARG A 274 25.37 42.22 -20.19
CA ARG A 274 25.17 43.39 -21.04
C ARG A 274 25.51 42.97 -22.47
N LEU A 275 24.91 43.63 -23.44
CA LEU A 275 25.31 43.52 -24.84
C LEU A 275 25.94 44.84 -25.28
N ALA A 276 26.96 44.76 -26.13
CA ALA A 276 27.58 45.90 -26.77
C ALA A 276 27.37 45.83 -28.28
N PHE A 277 26.94 46.96 -28.86
CA PHE A 277 26.82 47.13 -30.30
C PHE A 277 27.85 48.15 -30.79
N ASP A 278 28.70 47.68 -31.70
CA ASP A 278 29.72 48.47 -32.40
C ASP A 278 29.25 48.69 -33.84
N ASP A 279 28.96 49.94 -34.21
CA ASP A 279 28.57 50.32 -35.57
C ASP A 279 29.79 50.66 -36.46
N GLY A 280 31.01 50.41 -35.97
CA GLY A 280 32.27 50.75 -36.62
C GLY A 280 32.72 52.20 -36.39
N ILE A 281 31.88 53.01 -35.72
CA ILE A 281 32.16 54.41 -35.37
C ILE A 281 32.17 54.58 -33.84
N SER A 282 31.24 53.93 -33.15
CA SER A 282 30.98 54.04 -31.73
C SER A 282 30.50 52.71 -31.15
N ILE A 283 30.85 52.48 -29.88
CA ILE A 283 30.41 51.31 -29.12
C ILE A 283 29.46 51.80 -28.04
N HIS A 284 28.24 51.27 -28.03
CA HIS A 284 27.28 51.48 -26.95
C HIS A 284 26.91 50.16 -26.30
N VAL A 285 26.71 50.21 -24.98
CA VAL A 285 26.47 49.04 -24.14
C VAL A 285 25.10 49.19 -23.49
N THR A 286 24.34 48.10 -23.47
CA THR A 286 23.04 48.05 -22.80
C THR A 286 23.17 48.29 -21.30
N ASP A 287 22.06 48.64 -20.68
CA ASP A 287 21.90 48.46 -19.24
C ASP A 287 21.97 46.96 -18.86
N LEU A 288 22.01 46.68 -17.55
CA LEU A 288 22.06 45.31 -17.05
C LEU A 288 20.79 44.55 -17.46
N LEU A 289 20.99 43.45 -18.16
CA LEU A 289 19.95 42.54 -18.59
C LEU A 289 19.93 41.33 -17.67
N GLU A 290 18.74 40.94 -17.26
CA GLU A 290 18.55 39.69 -16.53
C GLU A 290 18.73 38.49 -17.48
N PRO A 291 19.28 37.35 -17.03
CA PRO A 291 19.49 36.15 -17.85
C PRO A 291 18.23 35.63 -18.57
N TYR A 292 17.05 36.01 -18.07
CA TYR A 292 15.74 35.61 -18.59
C TYR A 292 14.91 36.79 -19.11
N VAL A 293 15.55 37.93 -19.42
CA VAL A 293 14.90 39.11 -20.03
C VAL A 293 13.92 38.69 -21.13
N THR A 294 12.78 39.38 -21.24
CA THR A 294 11.77 39.07 -22.26
C THR A 294 12.21 39.56 -23.64
N GLU A 295 11.63 39.04 -24.73
CA GLU A 295 11.88 39.56 -26.10
C GLU A 295 11.60 41.07 -26.18
N GLU A 296 10.52 41.51 -25.57
CA GLU A 296 10.12 42.92 -25.51
C GLU A 296 11.13 43.77 -24.72
N ASP A 297 11.52 43.33 -23.52
CA ASP A 297 12.48 44.07 -22.70
C ASP A 297 13.87 44.09 -23.35
N MET A 298 14.26 43.00 -24.02
CA MET A 298 15.52 42.90 -24.77
C MET A 298 15.50 43.87 -25.96
N LYS A 299 14.40 43.92 -26.73
CA LYS A 299 14.15 44.90 -27.80
C LYS A 299 14.24 46.33 -27.27
N ILE A 300 13.47 46.66 -26.23
CA ILE A 300 13.47 48.00 -25.63
C ILE A 300 14.87 48.41 -25.19
N THR A 301 15.60 47.52 -24.52
CA THR A 301 16.93 47.82 -24.01
C THR A 301 17.95 48.01 -25.14
N PHE A 302 17.85 47.22 -26.22
CA PHE A 302 18.74 47.31 -27.36
C PHE A 302 18.44 48.55 -28.22
N GLU A 303 17.17 48.85 -28.47
CA GLU A 303 16.73 50.08 -29.16
C GLU A 303 17.01 51.34 -28.33
N ALA A 304 17.29 51.26 -27.02
CA ALA A 304 17.70 52.40 -26.23
C ALA A 304 19.14 52.87 -26.53
N LEU A 305 19.97 52.05 -27.19
CA LEU A 305 21.33 52.43 -27.57
C LEU A 305 21.30 53.54 -28.62
N ARG A 306 22.19 54.53 -28.48
CA ARG A 306 22.21 55.71 -29.36
C ARG A 306 22.63 55.40 -30.80
N ASN A 307 23.27 54.26 -31.02
CA ASN A 307 23.72 53.79 -32.33
C ASN A 307 22.88 52.60 -32.86
N VAL A 308 21.69 52.35 -32.28
CA VAL A 308 20.77 51.30 -32.74
C VAL A 308 19.44 51.88 -33.23
N GLY A 309 18.97 51.41 -34.38
CA GLY A 309 17.68 51.68 -34.99
C GLY A 309 16.54 50.89 -34.35
N ILE A 310 15.61 50.40 -35.17
CA ILE A 310 14.54 49.48 -34.77
C ILE A 310 15.03 48.05 -34.95
N VAL A 311 14.80 47.19 -33.95
CA VAL A 311 15.14 45.77 -34.03
C VAL A 311 13.96 44.85 -33.79
N GLU A 312 13.89 43.74 -34.50
CA GLU A 312 13.07 42.59 -34.13
C GLU A 312 13.92 41.64 -33.28
N VAL A 313 13.40 41.25 -32.11
CA VAL A 313 14.11 40.36 -31.19
C VAL A 313 13.30 39.09 -31.02
N LYS A 314 13.95 37.95 -31.24
CA LYS A 314 13.36 36.63 -31.06
C LYS A 314 14.24 35.76 -30.18
N ARG A 315 13.63 35.20 -29.15
CA ARG A 315 14.27 34.27 -28.22
C ARG A 315 14.18 32.86 -28.77
N ILE A 316 15.30 32.17 -28.79
CA ILE A 316 15.42 30.78 -29.22
C ILE A 316 15.91 29.97 -28.02
N GLU A 317 15.11 28.98 -27.60
CA GLU A 317 15.48 28.08 -26.51
C GLU A 317 15.76 26.68 -27.06
N SER A 318 16.97 26.17 -26.82
CA SER A 318 17.37 24.83 -27.24
C SER A 318 18.32 24.20 -26.22
N ASN A 319 18.01 22.99 -25.74
CA ASN A 319 18.86 22.22 -24.84
C ASN A 319 19.44 23.02 -23.66
N ASN A 320 18.59 23.79 -22.95
CA ASN A 320 18.97 24.65 -21.83
C ASN A 320 19.92 25.81 -22.21
N ILE A 321 19.99 26.17 -23.49
CA ILE A 321 20.67 27.37 -24.00
C ILE A 321 19.60 28.36 -24.44
N ILE A 322 19.75 29.62 -24.00
CA ILE A 322 19.02 30.76 -24.56
C ILE A 322 19.92 31.38 -25.63
N SER A 323 19.39 31.52 -26.84
CA SER A 323 19.99 32.29 -27.92
C SER A 323 19.02 33.40 -28.31
N TRP A 324 19.57 34.53 -28.73
CA TRP A 324 18.81 35.68 -29.17
C TRP A 324 19.10 35.92 -30.64
N ASP A 325 18.03 36.00 -31.43
CA ASP A 325 18.08 36.46 -32.80
C ASP A 325 17.64 37.92 -32.82
N ILE A 326 18.51 38.81 -33.30
CA ILE A 326 18.29 40.26 -33.31
C ILE A 326 18.44 40.70 -34.75
N GLU A 327 17.33 41.08 -35.37
CA GLU A 327 17.25 41.58 -36.74
C GLU A 327 17.05 43.09 -36.72
N PHE A 328 17.79 43.84 -37.52
CA PHE A 328 17.61 45.28 -37.65
C PHE A 328 16.59 45.56 -38.75
N ASP A 329 15.40 46.01 -38.36
CA ASP A 329 14.21 46.11 -39.23
C ASP A 329 13.87 47.56 -39.62
N GLY A 330 14.59 48.55 -39.07
CA GLY A 330 14.38 49.92 -39.52
C GLY A 330 15.23 50.98 -38.83
N CYS A 331 14.99 52.23 -39.24
CA CYS A 331 15.66 53.39 -38.68
C CYS A 331 14.92 53.92 -37.45
N SER A 332 15.67 54.47 -36.47
CA SER A 332 15.08 55.25 -35.40
C SER A 332 15.78 56.60 -35.23
N LEU A 333 15.03 57.63 -34.84
CA LEU A 333 15.58 58.97 -34.62
C LEU A 333 16.27 59.03 -33.24
N LYS A 334 17.59 59.21 -33.23
CA LYS A 334 18.43 59.36 -32.02
C LYS A 334 19.06 60.74 -31.98
N ASP A 335 18.77 61.51 -30.93
CA ASP A 335 19.32 62.87 -30.75
C ASP A 335 19.17 63.78 -32.00
N GLY A 336 18.10 63.57 -32.78
CA GLY A 336 17.81 64.33 -34.01
C GLY A 336 18.50 63.82 -35.29
N ILE A 337 19.14 62.65 -35.23
CA ILE A 337 19.79 61.98 -36.37
C ILE A 337 19.12 60.62 -36.58
N ASP A 338 18.79 60.28 -37.83
CA ASP A 338 18.28 58.95 -38.17
C ASP A 338 19.42 57.93 -38.08
N VAL A 339 19.21 56.88 -37.28
CA VAL A 339 20.12 55.75 -37.12
C VAL A 339 19.50 54.55 -37.80
N CYS A 340 20.09 54.16 -38.94
CA CYS A 340 19.73 53.01 -39.76
C CYS A 340 20.90 52.04 -39.77
N ASN A 341 20.77 50.88 -39.12
CA ASN A 341 21.83 49.87 -39.09
C ASN A 341 21.68 48.93 -40.29
N ASP A 342 21.94 49.45 -41.49
CA ASP A 342 21.80 48.71 -42.74
C ASP A 342 23.15 48.09 -43.18
N GLY A 343 23.10 46.95 -43.86
CA GLY A 343 24.27 46.34 -44.51
C GLY A 343 25.05 45.36 -43.63
N ASP A 344 26.35 45.23 -43.89
CA ASP A 344 27.23 44.29 -43.17
C ASP A 344 27.56 44.84 -41.78
N LEU A 345 26.88 44.31 -40.75
CA LEU A 345 27.06 44.73 -39.36
C LEU A 345 28.14 43.91 -38.65
N LEU A 346 28.84 44.55 -37.70
CA LEU A 346 29.75 43.86 -36.80
C LEU A 346 28.94 42.99 -35.80
N PRO A 347 29.52 41.87 -35.33
CA PRO A 347 28.84 41.01 -34.37
C PRO A 347 28.60 41.73 -33.04
N ILE A 348 27.46 41.45 -32.42
CA ILE A 348 27.13 41.90 -31.05
C ILE A 348 28.08 41.21 -30.07
N ILE A 349 28.63 41.98 -29.14
CA ILE A 349 29.63 41.53 -28.16
C ILE A 349 28.96 41.39 -26.79
N ILE A 350 29.36 40.36 -26.03
CA ILE A 350 28.97 40.12 -24.62
C ILE A 350 30.11 40.57 -23.70
#